data_AF-A0A1S9TVV6-F1
#
_entry.id   AF-A0A1S9TVV6-F1
#
_cell.length_a   1.000
_cell.length_b   1.000
_cell.length_c   1.000
_cell.angle_alpha   90.00
_cell.angle_beta   90.00
_cell.angle_gamma   90.00
#
_symmetry.space_group_name_H-M   'P 1'
#
loop_
_entity.id
_entity.type
_entity.pdbx_description
1 polymer ?
#
loop_
_entity_poly.entity_id
_entity_poly.type
_entity_poly.pdbx_seq_one_letter_code
_entity_poly.pdbx_strand_id
1 'polypeptide(L)'
;MKKFLFIFPILIVLLSGCSNNDIYGSWEVIDNKKGECPVYYKFETVVKEEKKEKVVHNLVEMQTTNKKEDLFKGSFVKNSNVYRIDYGNSFTSDQSLKVVDNKLNVYFFTTEKTCTYKKTNK
;
A
#
# COMPACT_ATOMS: atom_id res chain seq x y z
N MET A 1 31.33 -21.37 24.64
CA MET A 1 30.52 -21.43 23.41
C MET A 1 29.90 -20.04 23.19
N LYS A 2 30.41 -19.24 22.26
CA LYS A 2 29.89 -17.87 21.99
C LYS A 2 28.77 -17.96 20.96
N LYS A 3 27.55 -17.56 21.34
CA LYS A 3 26.39 -17.46 20.45
C LYS A 3 26.61 -16.25 19.54
N PHE A 4 26.87 -16.48 18.24
CA PHE A 4 26.87 -15.42 17.25
C PHE A 4 25.43 -15.10 16.88
N LEU A 5 24.97 -13.92 17.31
CA LEU A 5 23.69 -13.34 16.91
C LEU A 5 23.87 -12.81 15.48
N PHE A 6 23.39 -13.55 14.48
CA PHE A 6 23.37 -13.08 13.09
C PHE A 6 22.29 -12.00 12.95
N ILE A 7 22.71 -10.75 13.03
CA ILE A 7 21.88 -9.59 12.70
C ILE A 7 22.05 -9.36 11.19
N PHE A 8 21.15 -9.91 10.38
CA PHE A 8 21.15 -9.67 8.94
C PHE A 8 20.73 -8.20 8.66
N PRO A 9 21.54 -7.41 7.92
CA PRO A 9 21.15 -6.07 7.51
C PRO A 9 20.08 -6.17 6.43
N ILE A 10 18.85 -5.75 6.74
CA ILE A 10 17.78 -5.60 5.75
C ILE A 10 18.13 -4.38 4.89
N LEU A 11 18.68 -4.62 3.70
CA LEU A 11 18.97 -3.56 2.73
C LEU A 11 17.65 -3.13 2.06
N ILE A 12 17.00 -2.10 2.60
CA ILE A 12 15.82 -1.48 2.00
C ILE A 12 16.30 -0.59 0.85
N VAL A 13 16.42 -1.16 -0.36
CA VAL A 13 16.71 -0.38 -1.57
C VAL A 13 15.42 0.33 -1.98
N LEU A 14 15.26 1.59 -1.56
CA LEU A 14 14.23 2.48 -2.08
C LEU A 14 14.56 2.80 -3.54
N LEU A 15 13.97 2.05 -4.47
CA LEU A 15 14.01 2.36 -5.90
C LEU A 15 13.13 3.60 -6.15
N SER A 16 13.67 4.80 -5.90
CA SER A 16 13.07 6.04 -6.39
C SER A 16 13.33 6.14 -7.90
N GLY A 17 12.58 5.36 -8.67
CA GLY A 17 12.56 5.38 -10.13
C GLY A 17 11.47 6.33 -10.63
N CYS A 18 11.88 7.33 -11.40
CA CYS A 18 11.03 8.35 -12.01
C CYS A 18 9.95 7.77 -12.94
N SER A 19 8.70 7.74 -12.47
CA SER A 19 7.51 8.13 -13.26
C SER A 19 6.39 8.49 -12.28
N ASN A 20 5.75 9.65 -12.41
CA ASN A 20 4.72 10.09 -11.47
C ASN A 20 3.37 9.37 -11.61
N ASN A 21 3.32 8.28 -12.40
CA ASN A 21 2.08 7.61 -12.79
C ASN A 21 1.87 6.25 -12.12
N ASP A 22 2.78 5.84 -11.22
CA ASP A 22 2.58 4.64 -10.41
C ASP A 22 1.84 4.94 -9.08
N ILE A 23 1.31 3.89 -8.47
CA ILE A 23 0.59 3.97 -7.20
C ILE A 23 1.53 4.04 -5.99
N TYR A 24 2.84 3.88 -6.17
CA TYR A 24 3.78 3.73 -5.07
C TYR A 24 3.99 5.05 -4.33
N GLY A 25 4.20 4.94 -3.02
CA GLY A 25 4.32 6.05 -2.08
C GLY A 25 3.07 6.24 -1.21
N SER A 26 3.05 7.37 -0.52
CA SER A 26 2.09 7.70 0.52
C SER A 26 1.01 8.64 -0.02
N TRP A 27 -0.25 8.38 0.29
CA TRP A 27 -1.42 9.05 -0.26
C TRP A 27 -2.40 9.42 0.85
N GLU A 28 -2.84 10.68 0.88
CA GLU A 28 -3.79 11.20 1.87
C GLU A 28 -5.07 11.66 1.18
N VAL A 29 -6.23 11.35 1.77
CA VAL A 29 -7.53 11.66 1.17
C VAL A 29 -7.71 13.17 0.99
N ILE A 30 -8.27 13.60 -0.14
CA ILE A 30 -8.49 15.03 -0.44
C ILE A 30 -9.78 15.54 0.21
N ASP A 31 -10.88 14.78 0.12
CA ASP A 31 -12.16 15.10 0.75
C ASP A 31 -12.74 13.84 1.41
N ASN A 32 -12.91 13.89 2.73
CA ASN A 32 -13.55 12.83 3.51
C ASN A 32 -14.60 13.37 4.48
N LYS A 33 -15.36 14.40 4.08
CA LYS A 33 -16.37 15.05 4.95
C LYS A 33 -17.40 14.11 5.56
N LYS A 34 -17.67 12.97 4.92
CA LYS A 34 -18.62 11.94 5.40
C LYS A 34 -17.96 10.76 6.12
N GLY A 35 -16.63 10.72 6.19
CA GLY A 35 -15.90 9.63 6.88
C GLY A 35 -15.97 8.26 6.20
N GLU A 36 -16.40 8.19 4.93
CA GLU A 36 -16.63 6.91 4.24
C GLU A 36 -15.45 6.50 3.33
N CYS A 37 -14.38 7.29 3.30
CA CYS A 37 -13.12 6.95 2.63
C CYS A 37 -12.03 6.67 3.67
N PRO A 38 -11.15 5.69 3.44
CA PRO A 38 -9.91 5.61 4.20
C PRO A 38 -9.14 6.92 4.09
N VAL A 39 -8.54 7.37 5.18
CA VAL A 39 -7.82 8.66 5.22
C VAL A 39 -6.43 8.57 4.60
N TYR A 40 -5.85 7.38 4.54
CA TYR A 40 -4.48 7.17 4.13
C TYR A 40 -4.25 5.84 3.43
N TYR A 41 -3.36 5.86 2.45
CA TYR A 41 -2.72 4.69 1.87
C TYR A 41 -1.20 4.85 1.79
N LYS A 42 -0.47 3.75 1.92
CA LYS A 42 0.93 3.64 1.49
C LYS A 42 1.08 2.40 0.63
N PHE A 43 1.63 2.54 -0.56
CA PHE A 43 1.98 1.39 -1.41
C PHE A 43 3.49 1.33 -1.55
N GLU A 44 4.07 0.16 -1.30
CA GLU A 44 5.51 -0.04 -1.40
C GLU A 44 5.84 -1.43 -1.96
N THR A 45 7.05 -1.53 -2.48
CA THR A 45 7.63 -2.79 -2.91
C THR A 45 8.87 -3.08 -2.08
N VAL A 46 8.93 -4.28 -1.49
CA VAL A 46 10.06 -4.73 -0.68
C VAL A 46 10.64 -5.98 -1.31
N VAL A 47 11.95 -6.01 -1.49
CA VAL A 47 12.68 -7.21 -1.94
C VAL A 47 13.16 -7.96 -0.71
N LYS A 48 12.78 -9.23 -0.56
CA LYS A 48 13.24 -10.11 0.50
C LYS A 48 14.00 -11.29 -0.09
N GLU A 49 15.04 -11.73 0.61
CA GLU A 49 15.73 -12.97 0.27
C GLU A 49 15.07 -14.14 0.99
N GLU A 50 14.46 -15.04 0.22
CA GLU A 50 13.77 -16.22 0.72
C GLU A 50 14.38 -17.45 0.05
N LYS A 51 14.93 -18.37 0.85
CA LYS A 51 15.59 -19.59 0.34
C LYS A 51 16.64 -19.33 -0.76
N LYS A 52 17.42 -18.24 -0.62
CA LYS A 52 18.45 -17.76 -1.57
C LYS A 52 17.90 -17.17 -2.87
N GLU A 53 16.60 -16.95 -2.97
CA GLU A 53 15.96 -16.26 -4.09
C GLU A 53 15.45 -14.88 -3.65
N LYS A 54 15.59 -13.88 -4.52
CA LYS A 54 15.05 -12.54 -4.27
C LYS A 54 13.58 -12.50 -4.69
N VAL A 55 12.69 -12.39 -3.71
CA VAL A 55 11.24 -12.30 -3.92
C VAL A 55 10.78 -10.87 -3.73
N VAL A 56 9.98 -10.38 -4.68
CA VAL A 56 9.40 -9.04 -4.66
C VAL A 56 8.02 -9.11 -3.99
N HIS A 57 7.86 -8.36 -2.92
CA HIS A 57 6.60 -8.25 -2.18
C HIS A 57 5.96 -6.89 -2.40
N ASN A 58 4.70 -6.88 -2.81
CA ASN A 58 3.88 -5.68 -2.94
C ASN A 58 3.06 -5.50 -1.67
N LEU A 59 3.34 -4.43 -0.92
CA LEU A 59 2.77 -4.17 0.38
C LEU A 59 1.90 -2.92 0.36
N VAL A 60 0.86 -2.96 1.18
CA VAL A 60 -0.03 -1.82 1.37
C VAL A 60 -0.31 -1.58 2.83
N GLU A 61 -0.29 -0.30 3.22
CA GLU A 61 -0.85 0.17 4.47
C GLU A 61 -2.09 1.01 4.15
N MET A 62 -3.17 0.82 4.91
CA MET A 62 -4.41 1.59 4.80
C MET A 62 -4.82 2.04 6.19
N GLN A 63 -5.14 3.32 6.34
CA GLN A 63 -5.70 3.85 7.59
C GLN A 63 -7.13 4.32 7.33
N THR A 64 -8.11 3.76 8.04
CA THR A 64 -9.52 4.14 7.82
C THR A 64 -9.86 5.47 8.49
N THR A 65 -9.24 5.75 9.65
CA THR A 65 -9.31 7.04 10.35
C THR A 65 -7.90 7.53 10.73
N ASN A 66 -7.78 8.69 11.39
CA ASN A 66 -6.47 9.19 11.86
C ASN A 66 -5.94 8.44 13.10
N LYS A 67 -6.67 7.44 13.63
CA LYS A 67 -6.29 6.67 14.81
C LYS A 67 -5.35 5.53 14.45
N LYS A 68 -4.41 5.21 15.34
CA LYS A 68 -3.35 4.23 15.06
C LYS A 68 -3.86 2.78 15.00
N GLU A 69 -4.87 2.47 15.80
CA GLU A 69 -5.56 1.18 15.85
C GLU A 69 -6.31 0.84 14.56
N ASP A 70 -6.60 1.85 13.73
CA ASP A 70 -7.30 1.72 12.46
C ASP A 70 -6.33 1.52 11.27
N LEU A 71 -5.11 1.07 11.56
CA LEU A 71 -4.07 0.77 10.58
C LEU A 71 -4.15 -0.70 10.15
N PHE A 72 -4.48 -0.91 8.89
CA PHE A 72 -4.47 -2.20 8.23
C PHE A 72 -3.22 -2.32 7.37
N LYS A 73 -2.53 -3.45 7.48
CA LYS A 73 -1.36 -3.77 6.65
C LYS A 73 -1.64 -5.05 5.87
N GLY A 74 -1.21 -5.07 4.64
CA GLY A 74 -1.52 -6.17 3.73
C GLY A 74 -0.55 -6.30 2.59
N SER A 75 -0.85 -7.25 1.72
CA SER A 75 -0.23 -7.39 0.42
C SER A 75 -1.26 -7.17 -0.68
N PHE A 76 -0.80 -6.92 -1.89
CA PHE A 76 -1.69 -6.77 -3.03
C PHE A 76 -1.16 -7.44 -4.27
N VAL A 77 -2.09 -7.89 -5.11
CA VAL A 77 -1.80 -8.40 -6.45
C VAL A 77 -2.65 -7.62 -7.45
N LYS A 78 -2.03 -7.17 -8.52
CA LYS A 78 -2.73 -6.53 -9.64
C LYS A 78 -3.13 -7.57 -10.67
N ASN A 79 -4.41 -7.65 -10.99
CA ASN A 79 -4.95 -8.42 -12.10
C ASN A 79 -5.69 -7.46 -13.06
N SER A 80 -5.09 -7.19 -14.22
CA SER A 80 -5.58 -6.18 -15.16
C SER A 80 -5.76 -4.81 -14.48
N ASN A 81 -6.98 -4.30 -14.38
CA ASN A 81 -7.31 -3.02 -13.74
C ASN A 81 -7.75 -3.15 -12.27
N VAL A 82 -7.80 -4.37 -11.75
CA VAL A 82 -8.25 -4.65 -10.37
C VAL A 82 -7.05 -5.02 -9.52
N TYR A 83 -6.95 -4.39 -8.36
CA TYR A 83 -6.02 -4.74 -7.30
C TYR A 83 -6.80 -5.50 -6.25
N ARG A 84 -6.41 -6.75 -6.02
CA ARG A 84 -6.90 -7.52 -4.89
C ARG A 84 -5.95 -7.32 -3.73
N ILE A 85 -6.45 -6.70 -2.67
CA ILE A 85 -5.71 -6.41 -1.44
C ILE A 85 -6.12 -7.40 -0.36
N ASP A 86 -5.15 -8.01 0.29
CA ASP A 86 -5.34 -8.89 1.45
C ASP A 86 -4.69 -8.26 2.67
N TYR A 87 -5.52 -7.81 3.62
CA TYR A 87 -5.08 -7.22 4.88
C TYR A 87 -4.92 -8.25 6.01
N GLY A 88 -5.01 -9.55 5.69
CA GLY A 88 -5.04 -10.64 6.65
C GLY A 88 -6.38 -10.78 7.38
N ASN A 89 -6.47 -11.76 8.28
CA ASN A 89 -7.66 -12.02 9.10
C ASN A 89 -8.98 -12.14 8.30
N SER A 90 -8.92 -12.71 7.09
CA SER A 90 -10.05 -12.82 6.15
C SER A 90 -10.61 -11.48 5.66
N PHE A 91 -9.91 -10.36 5.86
CA PHE A 91 -10.29 -9.06 5.32
C PHE A 91 -9.57 -8.81 3.99
N THR A 92 -10.33 -8.86 2.91
CA THR A 92 -9.83 -8.61 1.56
C THR A 92 -10.66 -7.53 0.88
N SER A 93 -10.05 -6.77 -0.03
CA SER A 93 -10.70 -5.69 -0.74
C SER A 93 -10.25 -5.67 -2.18
N ASP A 94 -11.22 -5.73 -3.09
CA ASP A 94 -10.97 -5.52 -4.50
C ASP A 94 -11.18 -4.05 -4.81
N GLN A 95 -10.20 -3.44 -5.50
CA GLN A 95 -10.18 -2.00 -5.76
C GLN A 95 -9.63 -1.73 -7.17
N SER A 96 -10.11 -0.68 -7.83
CA SER A 96 -9.44 -0.14 -9.02
C SER A 96 -8.64 1.10 -8.61
N LEU A 97 -7.33 1.08 -8.84
CA LEU A 97 -6.43 2.19 -8.52
C LEU A 97 -5.92 2.84 -9.81
N LYS A 98 -6.12 4.15 -9.93
CA LYS A 98 -5.69 4.93 -11.09
C LYS A 98 -5.04 6.24 -10.66
N VAL A 99 -3.82 6.47 -11.12
CA VAL A 99 -3.13 7.75 -10.93
C VAL A 99 -3.37 8.64 -12.15
N VAL A 100 -3.93 9.82 -11.92
CA VAL A 100 -4.19 10.86 -12.93
C VAL A 100 -3.87 12.21 -12.29
N ASP A 101 -3.07 13.05 -12.95
CA ASP A 101 -2.72 14.38 -12.47
C ASP A 101 -2.20 14.41 -11.02
N ASN A 102 -1.28 13.51 -10.68
CA ASN A 102 -0.72 13.31 -9.34
C ASN A 102 -1.76 13.03 -8.23
N LYS A 103 -2.95 12.56 -8.61
CA LYS A 103 -3.98 12.09 -7.69
C LYS A 103 -4.22 10.61 -7.89
N LEU A 104 -4.29 9.88 -6.78
CA LEU A 104 -4.72 8.51 -6.78
C LEU A 104 -6.24 8.46 -6.63
N ASN A 105 -6.91 7.83 -7.58
CA ASN A 105 -8.34 7.53 -7.52
C ASN A 105 -8.49 6.05 -7.18
N VAL A 106 -9.16 5.76 -6.08
CA VAL A 106 -9.46 4.40 -5.61
C VAL A 106 -10.95 4.18 -5.72
N TYR A 107 -11.35 3.24 -6.57
CA TYR A 107 -12.73 2.78 -6.65
C TYR A 107 -12.89 1.48 -5.85
N PHE A 108 -13.81 1.49 -4.90
CA PHE A 108 -14.17 0.35 -4.05
C PHE A 108 -15.38 -0.36 -4.67
N PHE A 109 -15.20 -1.61 -5.10
CA PHE A 109 -16.29 -2.35 -5.74
C PHE A 109 -17.43 -2.69 -4.78
N THR A 110 -17.13 -3.01 -3.53
CA THR A 110 -18.15 -3.41 -2.53
C THR A 110 -19.11 -2.29 -2.16
N THR A 111 -18.63 -1.05 -2.10
CA THR A 111 -19.42 0.12 -1.71
C THR A 111 -19.75 1.04 -2.89
N GLU A 112 -19.35 0.65 -4.10
CA GLU A 112 -19.52 1.41 -5.35
C GLU A 112 -19.12 2.88 -5.22
N LYS A 113 -17.97 3.13 -4.55
CA LYS A 113 -17.51 4.48 -4.22
C LYS A 113 -16.13 4.76 -4.75
N THR A 114 -15.91 5.98 -5.24
CA THR A 114 -14.57 6.52 -5.54
C THR A 114 -14.09 7.46 -4.44
N CYS A 115 -12.85 7.26 -4.00
CA CYS A 115 -12.13 8.16 -3.12
C CYS A 115 -10.87 8.69 -3.84
N THR A 116 -10.58 9.97 -3.67
CA THR A 116 -9.45 10.64 -4.34
C THR A 116 -8.43 11.09 -3.31
N TYR A 117 -7.17 10.83 -3.59
CA TYR A 117 -6.05 11.05 -2.70
C TYR A 117 -4.97 11.89 -3.38
N LYS A 118 -4.27 12.71 -2.58
CA LYS A 118 -3.08 13.46 -2.99
C LYS A 118 -1.83 12.73 -2.51
N LYS A 119 -0.76 12.77 -3.31
CA LYS A 119 0.53 12.21 -2.90
C LYS A 119 1.12 13.03 -1.73
N THR A 120 1.76 12.36 -0.79
CA THR A 120 2.40 12.96 0.38
C THR A 120 3.78 12.33 0.61
N ASN A 121 4.66 13.04 1.31
CA ASN A 121 5.99 12.54 1.68
C ASN A 121 6.02 11.94 3.10
N LYS A 122 4.88 11.45 3.59
CA LYS A 122 4.76 10.77 4.90
C LYS A 122 5.44 9.41 4.88
#